data_AF-A0A553K9R4-F1
#
_entry.id   AF-A0A553K9R4-F1
#
_cell.length_a   1.000
_cell.length_b   1.000
_cell.length_c   1.000
_cell.angle_alpha   90.00
_cell.angle_beta   90.00
_cell.angle_gamma   90.00
#
_symmetry.space_group_name_H-M   'P 1'
#
loop_
_entity.id
_entity.type
_entity.pdbx_description
1 polymer ?
#
loop_
_entity_poly.entity_id
_entity_poly.type
_entity_poly.pdbx_seq_one_letter_code
_entity_poly.pdbx_strand_id
1 'polypeptide(L)' 'MLKNGEFYLIKDMRQRGMNITQIADSLGRDRKTIRKWLKKDEPSKYQRSVKKNKHSRSI' A
#
# COMPACT_ATOMS: atom_id res chain seq x y z
N MET A 1 -2.03 7.40 4.26
CA MET A 1 -1.62 6.58 5.42
C MET A 1 -1.90 5.12 5.08
N LEU A 2 -0.91 4.23 5.14
CA LEU A 2 -1.12 2.79 5.00
C LEU A 2 -1.45 2.22 6.38
N LYS A 3 -2.60 1.59 6.53
CA LYS A 3 -2.82 0.62 7.61
C LYS A 3 -2.50 -0.75 7.00
N ASN A 4 -1.55 -1.48 7.57
CA ASN A 4 -1.17 -2.82 7.09
C ASN A 4 -2.38 -3.77 6.97
N GLY A 5 -3.48 -3.50 7.66
CA GLY A 5 -4.75 -4.21 7.52
C GLY A 5 -5.38 -4.14 6.11
N GLU A 6 -5.22 -3.05 5.36
CA GLU A 6 -5.80 -2.96 4.00
C GLU A 6 -5.13 -3.95 3.02
N PHE A 7 -3.85 -4.27 3.23
CA PHE A 7 -3.12 -5.20 2.36
C PHE A 7 -3.66 -6.63 2.44
N TYR A 8 -3.85 -7.14 3.65
CA TYR A 8 -4.40 -8.48 3.86
C TYR A 8 -5.85 -8.59 3.39
N LEU A 9 -6.64 -7.52 3.59
CA LEU A 9 -8.02 -7.46 3.13
C LEU A 9 -8.12 -7.57 1.60
N ILE A 10 -7.22 -6.92 0.85
CA ILE A 10 -7.17 -6.99 -0.61
C ILE A 10 -6.79 -8.38 -1.11
N LYS A 11 -5.85 -9.07 -0.43
CA LYS A 11 -5.47 -10.46 -0.77
C LYS A 11 -6.62 -11.42 -0.49
N ASP A 12 -7.30 -11.29 0.65
CA ASP A 12 -8.50 -12.08 0.98
C ASP A 12 -9.61 -11.91 -0.06
N MET A 13 -9.96 -10.66 -0.38
CA MET A 13 -10.96 -10.36 -1.41
C MET A 13 -10.60 -10.95 -2.77
N ARG A 14 -9.31 -10.93 -3.13
CA ARG A 14 -8.84 -11.54 -4.39
C ARG A 14 -8.93 -13.07 -4.36
N GLN A 15 -8.61 -13.71 -3.24
CA GLN A 15 -8.78 -15.16 -3.05
C GLN A 15 -10.24 -15.58 -3.11
N ARG A 16 -11.16 -14.72 -2.64
CA ARG A 16 -12.61 -14.91 -2.77
C ARG A 16 -13.15 -14.70 -4.19
N GLY A 17 -12.28 -14.43 -5.17
CA GLY A 17 -12.64 -14.31 -6.59
C GLY A 17 -13.01 -12.89 -7.05
N MET A 18 -12.93 -11.88 -6.18
CA MET A 18 -13.25 -10.51 -6.58
C MET A 18 -12.23 -9.97 -7.59
N ASN A 19 -12.71 -9.17 -8.53
CA ASN A 19 -11.86 -8.49 -9.49
C ASN A 19 -11.32 -7.15 -8.93
N ILE A 20 -10.28 -6.61 -9.57
CA ILE A 20 -9.59 -5.41 -9.10
C ILE A 20 -10.54 -4.20 -8.97
N THR A 21 -11.49 -4.06 -9.89
CA THR A 21 -12.48 -2.97 -9.88
C THR A 21 -13.40 -3.09 -8.68
N GLN A 22 -13.95 -4.28 -8.42
CA GLN A 22 -14.81 -4.54 -7.26
C GLN A 22 -14.09 -4.26 -5.93
N ILE A 23 -12.83 -4.68 -5.83
CA ILE A 23 -12.00 -4.44 -4.63
C ILE A 23 -11.74 -2.94 -4.47
N ALA A 24 -11.43 -2.24 -5.56
CA ALA A 24 -11.22 -0.80 -5.57
C ALA A 24 -12.46 -0.03 -5.11
N ASP A 25 -13.62 -0.37 -5.66
CA ASP A 25 -14.90 0.28 -5.34
C ASP A 25 -15.30 0.00 -3.89
N SER A 26 -15.15 -1.25 -3.43
CA SER A 26 -15.46 -1.65 -2.04
C SER A 26 -14.61 -0.93 -1.00
N LEU A 27 -13.35 -0.62 -1.33
CA LEU A 27 -12.40 0.03 -0.43
C LEU A 27 -12.29 1.55 -0.67
N GLY A 28 -12.98 2.10 -1.66
CA GLY A 28 -12.83 3.49 -2.09
C GLY A 28 -11.38 3.82 -2.50
N ARG A 29 -10.69 2.89 -3.15
CA ARG A 29 -9.28 3.00 -3.52
C ARG A 29 -9.04 2.99 -5.02
N ASP A 30 -7.95 3.64 -5.42
CA ASP A 30 -7.51 3.64 -6.81
C ASP A 30 -7.12 2.23 -7.26
N ARG A 31 -7.69 1.76 -8.37
CA ARG A 31 -7.39 0.49 -9.03
C ARG A 31 -5.89 0.25 -9.23
N LYS A 32 -5.10 1.29 -9.51
CA LYS A 32 -3.63 1.20 -9.65
C LYS A 32 -2.94 0.81 -8.35
N THR A 33 -3.49 1.23 -7.21
CA THR A 33 -3.00 0.90 -5.87
C THR A 33 -3.27 -0.57 -5.59
N ILE A 34 -4.50 -1.03 -5.83
CA ILE A 34 -4.88 -2.44 -5.71
C ILE A 34 -4.00 -3.32 -6.59
N ARG A 35 -3.82 -2.96 -7.86
CA ARG A 35 -2.93 -3.69 -8.79
C ARG A 35 -1.49 -3.77 -8.29
N LYS A 36 -0.95 -2.64 -7.79
CA LYS A 36 0.40 -2.59 -7.24
C LYS A 36 0.55 -3.48 -6.01
N TRP A 37 -0.49 -3.61 -5.18
CA TRP A 37 -0.44 -4.41 -3.96
C TRP A 37 -0.66 -5.89 -4.22
N LEU A 38 -1.54 -6.26 -5.16
CA LEU A 38 -1.70 -7.66 -5.56
C LEU A 38 -0.44 -8.25 -6.19
N LYS A 39 0.35 -7.42 -6.90
CA LYS A 39 1.66 -7.81 -7.47
C LYS A 39 2.75 -8.01 -6.40
N LYS A 40 2.55 -7.50 -5.18
CA LYS A 40 3.50 -7.67 -4.09
C LYS A 40 3.09 -8.88 -3.24
N ASP A 41 4.07 -9.67 -2.85
CA ASP A 41 3.86 -10.78 -1.90
C ASP A 41 3.93 -10.29 -0.46
N GLU A 42 4.68 -9.21 -0.20
CA GLU A 42 4.78 -8.59 1.12
C GLU A 42 4.25 -7.15 1.14
N PRO A 43 3.59 -6.75 2.25
CA PRO A 43 3.28 -5.36 2.47
C PRO A 43 4.59 -4.59 2.57
N SER A 44 4.79 -3.66 1.65
CA SER A 44 5.95 -2.76 1.68
C SER A 44 6.00 -2.12 3.07
N LYS A 45 6.99 -2.47 3.90
CA LYS A 45 7.26 -1.75 5.14
C LYS A 45 7.33 -0.28 4.76
N TYR A 46 6.39 0.51 5.26
CA TYR A 46 6.36 1.95 5.00
C TYR A 46 7.60 2.54 5.63
N GLN A 47 8.71 2.57 4.88
CA GLN A 47 9.87 3.34 5.24
C GLN A 47 9.50 4.79 4.94
N ARG A 48 9.12 5.54 5.98
CA ARG A 48 9.30 6.98 5.95
C ARG A 48 10.76 7.19 5.58
N SER A 49 11.03 7.62 4.35
CA SER A 49 12.30 8.25 4.05
C SER A 49 12.31 9.54 4.87
N VAL A 50 12.80 9.43 6.11
CA VAL A 50 13.22 10.59 6.87
C VAL A 50 14.34 11.16 6.02
N LYS A 51 14.06 12.20 5.23
CA LYS A 51 15.12 12.99 4.60
C LYS A 51 16.01 13.45 5.75
N LYS A 52 17.14 12.76 5.97
CA LYS A 52 18.21 13.30 6.81
C LYS A 52 18.69 14.54 6.07
N ASN A 53 18.13 15.71 6.39
CA ASN A 53 18.72 16.99 6.03
C ASN A 53 20.08 17.05 6.72
N LYS A 54 21.15 16.63 6.02
CA LYS A 54 22.52 16.98 6.39
C LYS A 54 22.71 18.45 6.06
N HIS A 55 22.30 19.33 6.97
CA HIS A 55 22.72 20.73 7.04
C HIS A 55 22.86 21.11 8.52
N SER A 56 23.65 20.33 9.27
CA SER A 56 24.25 20.83 10.50
C SER A 56 25.47 21.66 10.11
N ARG A 57 25.21 22.95 10.00
CA ARG A 57 26.18 24.03 10.00
C ARG A 57 26.84 24.04 11.40
N SER A 58 28.17 23.93 11.45
CA SER A 58 29.00 24.22 12.63
C SER A 58 30.27 24.84 12.04
N ILE A 59 30.42 26.17 12.01
CA ILE A 59 30.89 27.04 13.11
C ILE A 59 31.97 26.35 13.94
#